data_AF-A0A2Z4IDR2-F1
#
_entry.id   AF-A0A2Z4IDR2-F1
#
_cell.length_a   1.000
_cell.length_b   1.000
_cell.length_c   1.000
_cell.angle_alpha   90.00
_cell.angle_beta   90.00
_cell.angle_gamma   90.00
#
_symmetry.space_group_name_H-M   'P 1'
#
loop_
_entity.id
_entity.type
_entity.pdbx_description
1 polymer ?
#
loop_
_entity_poly.entity_id
_entity_poly.type
_entity_poly.pdbx_seq_one_letter_code
_entity_poly.pdbx_strand_id
1 'polypeptide(L)'
;MKNLLIALLVLFSFHQLSAKEVCWCAFEVSSENGQYIAKIQAVDAKKGEGDYRSDWKVNVFEVVDGVEKLLWQADYNYSGKSSGLLSNDGQYFTYVEDWYNKENPLIQIYKNGQKVHSPINGRSLDIPRRKLKKGELHYFWLTETGSPYAYEVDAAGEAFLVINTVDGQRFTVDLKHGTFSEQS
;
A
#
# COMPACT_ATOMS: atom_id res chain seq x y z
N MET A 1 37.32 -28.34 -21.48
CA MET A 1 36.36 -27.58 -22.30
C MET A 1 35.00 -28.23 -22.19
N LYS A 2 33.97 -27.41 -21.93
CA LYS A 2 32.53 -27.75 -21.89
C LYS A 2 32.16 -28.78 -20.80
N ASN A 3 31.30 -28.36 -19.86
CA ASN A 3 30.45 -29.18 -18.97
C ASN A 3 30.48 -28.73 -17.50
N LEU A 4 30.69 -27.44 -17.22
CA LEU A 4 30.58 -26.93 -15.85
C LEU A 4 30.01 -25.50 -15.78
N LEU A 5 29.02 -25.22 -16.63
CA LEU A 5 28.43 -23.88 -16.76
C LEU A 5 26.94 -23.94 -17.07
N ILE A 6 26.22 -24.91 -16.50
CA ILE A 6 24.75 -24.98 -16.57
C ILE A 6 24.23 -25.57 -15.25
N ALA A 7 24.47 -24.88 -14.14
CA ALA A 7 23.85 -25.25 -12.85
C ALA A 7 23.69 -24.05 -11.90
N LEU A 8 23.84 -22.82 -12.39
CA LEU A 8 23.87 -21.62 -11.57
C LEU A 8 22.96 -20.51 -12.12
N LEU A 9 21.76 -20.88 -12.58
CA LEU A 9 20.80 -19.88 -13.09
C LEU A 9 19.35 -20.37 -13.05
N VAL A 10 18.96 -21.03 -11.96
CA VAL A 10 17.54 -21.24 -11.62
C VAL A 10 17.35 -21.13 -10.10
N LEU A 11 17.74 -19.99 -9.56
CA LEU A 11 17.15 -19.45 -8.32
C LEU A 11 16.33 -18.23 -8.75
N PHE A 12 15.39 -18.45 -9.67
CA PHE A 12 14.26 -17.54 -9.80
C PHE A 12 13.46 -17.72 -8.52
N SER A 13 13.66 -16.77 -7.61
CA SER A 13 12.88 -16.61 -6.40
C SER A 13 11.41 -16.54 -6.79
N PHE A 14 10.74 -17.70 -6.75
CA PHE A 14 9.30 -17.77 -6.63
C PHE A 14 8.96 -17.10 -5.30
N HIS A 15 8.78 -15.78 -5.33
CA HIS A 15 8.01 -15.09 -4.31
C HIS A 15 6.58 -15.56 -4.54
N GLN A 16 6.26 -16.74 -4.00
CA GLN A 16 4.86 -17.12 -3.87
C GLN A 16 4.24 -16.06 -2.98
N LEU A 17 3.35 -15.24 -3.54
CA LEU A 17 2.29 -14.63 -2.75
C LEU A 17 1.44 -15.79 -2.23
N SER A 18 1.90 -16.40 -1.13
CA SER A 18 0.96 -16.85 -0.13
C SER A 18 0.08 -15.65 0.18
N ALA A 19 -1.24 -15.83 0.19
CA ALA A 19 -2.12 -14.78 0.68
C ALA A 19 -1.54 -14.33 2.02
N LYS A 20 -1.02 -13.09 2.10
CA LYS A 20 -0.45 -12.58 3.35
C LYS A 20 -1.57 -12.75 4.37
N GLU A 21 -1.35 -13.62 5.35
CA GLU A 21 -2.36 -13.93 6.35
C GLU A 21 -2.76 -12.63 7.03
N VAL A 22 -4.07 -12.50 7.28
CA VAL A 22 -4.61 -11.35 8.00
C VAL A 22 -3.94 -11.31 9.37
N CYS A 23 -3.16 -10.26 9.63
CA CYS A 23 -2.44 -10.03 10.86
C CYS A 23 -2.94 -8.75 11.51
N TRP A 24 -3.62 -8.89 12.64
CA TRP A 24 -4.00 -7.76 13.50
C TRP A 24 -2.83 -7.35 14.41
N CYS A 25 -1.67 -7.12 13.80
CA CYS A 25 -0.42 -6.80 14.46
C CYS A 25 0.07 -5.40 14.09
N ALA A 26 0.82 -4.77 15.00
CA ALA A 26 1.51 -3.53 14.71
C ALA A 26 2.57 -3.73 13.62
N PHE A 27 2.77 -2.70 12.80
CA PHE A 27 3.81 -2.70 11.78
C PHE A 27 4.31 -1.29 11.47
N GLU A 28 5.43 -1.21 10.78
CA GLU A 28 6.07 0.04 10.40
C GLU A 28 6.29 0.09 8.89
N VAL A 29 6.23 1.30 8.32
CA VAL A 29 6.51 1.59 6.91
C VAL A 29 7.45 2.77 6.85
N SER A 30 8.66 2.57 6.31
CA SER A 30 9.61 3.65 6.05
C SER A 30 9.35 4.29 4.68
N SER A 31 9.59 5.60 4.57
CA SER A 31 9.68 6.27 3.28
C SER A 31 10.91 5.80 2.51
N GLU A 32 10.92 5.96 1.19
CA GLU A 32 12.02 5.52 0.33
C GLU A 32 13.34 6.24 0.65
N ASN A 33 13.27 7.52 1.02
CA ASN A 33 14.44 8.28 1.47
C ASN A 33 14.88 7.98 2.91
N GLY A 34 14.16 7.13 3.65
CA GLY A 34 14.47 6.75 5.02
C GLY A 34 14.31 7.85 6.07
N GLN A 35 13.81 9.03 5.70
CA GLN A 35 13.66 10.18 6.61
C GLN A 35 12.36 10.15 7.41
N TYR A 36 11.40 9.30 7.02
CA TYR A 36 10.09 9.22 7.65
C TYR A 36 9.71 7.78 7.94
N ILE A 37 8.95 7.59 9.02
CA ILE A 37 8.39 6.29 9.40
C ILE A 37 6.94 6.42 9.82
N ALA A 38 6.09 5.54 9.30
CA ALA A 38 4.70 5.40 9.71
C ALA A 38 4.59 4.16 10.61
N LYS A 39 4.04 4.31 11.80
CA LYS A 39 3.78 3.24 12.75
C LYS A 39 2.28 3.01 12.87
N ILE A 40 1.85 1.81 12.54
CA ILE A 40 0.45 1.40 12.63
C ILE A 40 0.31 0.53 13.88
N GLN A 41 -0.50 0.99 14.83
CA GLN A 41 -0.62 0.38 16.16
C GLN A 41 -2.06 0.48 16.67
N ALA A 42 -2.50 -0.54 17.40
CA ALA A 42 -3.77 -0.51 18.12
C ALA A 42 -3.65 0.37 19.39
N VAL A 43 -4.64 1.22 19.62
CA VAL A 43 -4.70 2.18 20.74
C VAL A 43 -4.88 1.47 22.08
N ASP A 44 -5.62 0.36 22.08
CA ASP A 44 -6.03 -0.40 23.24
C ASP A 44 -5.19 -1.67 23.47
N ALA A 45 -4.13 -1.87 22.71
CA ALA A 45 -3.30 -3.07 22.76
C ALA A 45 -2.69 -3.27 24.15
N LYS A 46 -3.26 -4.18 24.93
CA LYS A 46 -2.58 -4.71 26.13
C LYS A 46 -1.47 -5.63 25.66
N LYS A 47 -0.21 -5.25 25.94
CA LYS A 47 1.01 -6.01 25.56
C LYS A 47 1.25 -6.14 24.04
N GLY A 48 0.74 -5.21 23.22
CA GLY A 48 1.08 -5.15 21.79
C GLY A 48 0.29 -6.10 20.88
N GLU A 49 -0.71 -6.82 21.43
CA GLU A 49 -1.64 -7.65 20.66
C GLU A 49 -2.95 -6.87 20.48
N GLY A 50 -3.14 -6.29 19.28
CA GLY A 50 -4.44 -5.78 18.85
C GLY A 50 -5.27 -6.88 18.21
N ASP A 51 -6.57 -6.64 18.04
CA ASP A 51 -7.43 -7.51 17.22
C ASP A 51 -8.22 -6.70 16.17
N TYR A 52 -9.15 -7.35 15.49
CA TYR A 52 -9.98 -6.72 14.45
C TYR A 52 -10.99 -5.70 14.98
N ARG A 53 -11.20 -5.65 16.31
CA ARG A 53 -12.08 -4.73 17.01
C ARG A 53 -11.33 -3.57 17.66
N SER A 54 -10.01 -3.68 17.78
CA SER A 54 -9.17 -2.60 18.27
C SER A 54 -9.35 -1.33 17.44
N ASP A 55 -9.24 -0.19 18.11
CA ASP A 55 -9.07 1.09 17.43
C ASP A 55 -7.61 1.19 16.97
N TRP A 56 -7.40 1.37 15.66
CA TRP A 56 -6.06 1.46 15.09
C TRP A 56 -5.71 2.90 14.75
N LYS A 57 -4.43 3.27 14.91
CA LYS A 57 -3.88 4.56 14.49
C LYS A 57 -2.70 4.37 13.56
N VAL A 58 -2.55 5.30 12.64
CA VAL A 58 -1.31 5.56 11.91
C VAL A 58 -0.66 6.79 12.52
N ASN A 59 0.59 6.65 12.95
CA ASN A 59 1.41 7.73 13.48
C ASN A 59 2.60 7.91 12.54
N VAL A 60 2.81 9.13 12.02
CA VAL A 60 3.92 9.41 11.12
C VAL A 60 4.93 10.29 11.80
N PHE A 61 6.20 9.88 11.71
CA PHE A 61 7.33 10.52 12.34
C PHE A 61 8.35 10.94 11.29
N GLU A 62 9.01 12.05 11.56
CA GLU A 62 10.29 12.42 10.96
C GLU A 62 11.42 11.80 11.81
N VAL A 63 12.44 11.24 11.15
CA VAL A 63 13.62 10.66 11.80
C VAL A 63 14.78 11.64 11.66
N VAL A 64 15.13 12.32 12.75
CA VAL A 64 16.24 13.27 12.79
C VAL A 64 17.29 12.74 13.77
N ASP A 65 18.50 12.45 13.28
CA ASP A 65 19.60 11.91 14.08
C ASP A 65 19.21 10.64 14.89
N GLY A 66 18.36 9.80 14.30
CA GLY A 66 17.84 8.58 14.93
C GLY A 66 16.74 8.82 15.98
N VAL A 67 16.31 10.06 16.17
CA VAL A 67 15.19 10.42 17.04
C VAL A 67 13.92 10.59 16.21
N GLU A 68 12.87 9.90 16.62
CA GLU A 68 11.53 10.01 16.02
C GLU A 68 10.78 11.21 16.57
N LYS A 69 10.39 12.12 15.67
CA LYS A 69 9.54 13.28 15.98
C LYS A 69 8.19 13.10 15.31
N LEU A 70 7.13 12.99 16.10
CA LEU A 70 5.76 12.85 15.60
C LEU A 70 5.39 14.09 14.76
N LEU A 71 5.00 13.87 13.50
CA LEU A 71 4.47 14.89 12.60
C LEU A 71 2.96 14.98 12.69
N TRP A 72 2.30 13.82 12.56
CA TRP A 72 0.84 13.73 12.60
C TRP A 72 0.39 12.32 12.91
N GLN A 73 -0.89 12.21 13.30
CA GLN A 73 -1.56 10.93 13.54
C GLN A 73 -2.96 10.96 12.96
N ALA A 74 -3.49 9.80 12.60
CA ALA A 74 -4.87 9.63 12.17
C ALA A 74 -5.44 8.28 12.62
N ASP A 75 -6.77 8.20 12.70
CA ASP A 75 -7.45 6.91 12.87
C ASP A 75 -7.29 6.08 11.60
N TYR A 76 -6.90 4.82 11.77
CA TYR A 76 -6.55 3.92 10.69
C TYR A 76 -7.57 2.79 10.59
N ASN A 77 -8.20 2.63 9.42
CA ASN A 77 -9.12 1.50 9.22
C ASN A 77 -8.29 0.31 8.75
N TYR A 78 -7.76 -0.47 9.70
CA TYR A 78 -6.89 -1.58 9.38
C TYR A 78 -7.68 -2.73 8.72
N SER A 79 -7.20 -3.22 7.59
CA SER A 79 -7.71 -4.41 6.89
C SER A 79 -7.09 -5.72 7.37
N GLY A 80 -6.13 -5.63 8.31
CA GLY A 80 -5.28 -6.73 8.75
C GLY A 80 -4.17 -7.09 7.78
N LYS A 81 -3.82 -6.22 6.82
CA LYS A 81 -2.65 -6.42 5.92
C LYS A 81 -1.54 -5.42 6.20
N SER A 82 -0.41 -5.92 6.71
CA SER A 82 0.80 -5.12 7.00
C SER A 82 1.46 -4.61 5.71
N SER A 83 0.93 -3.50 5.20
CA SER A 83 1.34 -2.86 3.95
C SER A 83 0.92 -1.39 3.95
N GLY A 84 1.59 -0.61 3.13
CA GLY A 84 1.32 0.79 2.90
C GLY A 84 2.50 1.46 2.21
N LEU A 85 2.34 2.73 1.85
CA LEU A 85 3.43 3.59 1.36
C LEU A 85 3.43 4.89 2.13
N LEU A 86 4.63 5.40 2.41
CA LEU A 86 4.88 6.69 3.04
C LEU A 86 5.67 7.58 2.07
N SER A 87 5.18 8.80 1.84
CA SER A 87 5.83 9.73 0.91
C SER A 87 7.16 10.24 1.44
N ASN A 88 8.05 10.65 0.54
CA ASN A 88 9.39 11.13 0.89
C ASN A 88 9.41 12.51 1.59
N ASP A 89 8.26 13.11 1.81
CA ASP A 89 8.08 14.33 2.61
C ASP A 89 7.26 14.08 3.89
N GLY A 90 6.90 12.81 4.15
CA GLY A 90 6.09 12.39 5.29
C GLY A 90 4.65 12.92 5.28
N GLN A 91 4.20 13.60 4.23
CA GLN A 91 2.85 14.19 4.18
C GLN A 91 1.75 13.17 3.94
N TYR A 92 2.05 12.11 3.18
CA TYR A 92 1.08 11.14 2.71
C TYR A 92 1.37 9.72 3.16
N PHE A 93 0.35 9.06 3.72
CA PHE A 93 0.34 7.60 3.89
C PHE A 93 -0.81 7.00 3.08
N THR A 94 -0.52 5.95 2.32
CA THR A 94 -1.54 5.23 1.55
C THR A 94 -1.54 3.74 1.83
N TYR A 95 -2.74 3.17 1.96
CA TYR A 95 -2.97 1.74 1.92
C TYR A 95 -3.78 1.39 0.67
N VAL A 96 -3.33 0.37 -0.07
CA VAL A 96 -4.01 -0.14 -1.28
C VAL A 96 -4.47 -1.56 -0.99
N GLU A 97 -5.77 -1.78 -1.03
CA GLU A 97 -6.39 -3.09 -0.83
C GLU A 97 -6.11 -3.99 -2.03
N ASP A 98 -5.50 -5.15 -1.83
CA ASP A 98 -5.25 -6.09 -2.93
C ASP A 98 -6.50 -6.94 -3.28
N TRP A 99 -7.46 -7.08 -2.35
CA TRP A 99 -8.71 -7.79 -2.59
C TRP A 99 -9.67 -6.91 -3.39
N TYR A 100 -10.08 -7.41 -4.55
CA TYR A 100 -11.06 -6.74 -5.39
C TYR A 100 -12.41 -6.68 -4.67
N ASN A 101 -12.90 -5.46 -4.48
CA ASN A 101 -14.22 -5.16 -3.97
C ASN A 101 -14.92 -4.19 -4.92
N LYS A 102 -16.14 -4.53 -5.33
CA LYS A 102 -16.89 -3.74 -6.30
C LYS A 102 -17.39 -2.40 -5.72
N GLU A 103 -17.73 -2.36 -4.45
CA GLU A 103 -18.42 -1.23 -3.82
C GLU A 103 -17.51 -0.43 -2.88
N ASN A 104 -16.71 -1.14 -2.08
CA ASN A 104 -15.93 -0.52 -1.02
C ASN A 104 -14.66 0.16 -1.61
N PRO A 105 -14.21 1.28 -1.02
CA PRO A 105 -12.96 1.91 -1.40
C PRO A 105 -11.80 0.93 -1.35
N LEU A 106 -10.99 0.92 -2.41
CA LEU A 106 -9.79 0.10 -2.54
C LEU A 106 -8.52 0.85 -2.12
N ILE A 107 -8.62 2.15 -1.89
CA ILE A 107 -7.48 2.99 -1.55
C ILE A 107 -7.85 3.84 -0.34
N GLN A 108 -7.02 3.80 0.69
CA GLN A 108 -7.09 4.70 1.83
C GLN A 108 -5.93 5.68 1.75
N ILE A 109 -6.23 6.97 1.78
CA ILE A 109 -5.24 8.03 1.65
C ILE A 109 -5.35 8.92 2.89
N TYR A 110 -4.19 9.20 3.48
CA TYR A 110 -4.05 10.06 4.64
C TYR A 110 -3.08 11.18 4.30
N LYS A 111 -3.48 12.43 4.55
CA LYS A 111 -2.66 13.62 4.35
C LYS A 111 -2.57 14.40 5.66
N ASN A 112 -1.38 14.54 6.23
CA ASN A 112 -1.13 15.34 7.44
C ASN A 112 -2.16 15.08 8.57
N GLY A 113 -2.44 13.80 8.85
CA GLY A 113 -3.37 13.38 9.90
C GLY A 113 -4.85 13.39 9.50
N GLN A 114 -5.19 13.75 8.26
CA GLN A 114 -6.58 13.75 7.77
C GLN A 114 -6.79 12.66 6.73
N LYS A 115 -7.89 11.91 6.85
CA LYS A 115 -8.29 10.95 5.82
C LYS A 115 -8.87 11.68 4.62
N VAL A 116 -8.27 11.48 3.45
CA VAL A 116 -8.79 11.96 2.17
C VAL A 116 -9.86 10.97 1.71
N HIS A 117 -11.01 11.49 1.28
CA HIS A 117 -12.05 10.66 0.71
C HIS A 117 -11.58 10.10 -0.63
N SER A 118 -11.68 8.78 -0.81
CA SER A 118 -11.37 8.11 -2.08
C SER A 118 -12.61 7.35 -2.56
N PRO A 119 -13.23 7.75 -3.69
CA PRO A 119 -14.31 6.99 -4.31
C PRO A 119 -13.81 5.79 -5.14
N ILE A 120 -12.49 5.57 -5.19
CA ILE A 120 -11.89 4.53 -6.04
C ILE A 120 -12.23 3.15 -5.47
N ASN A 121 -13.04 2.40 -6.22
CA ASN A 121 -13.46 1.03 -5.93
C ASN A 121 -13.42 0.16 -7.20
N GLY A 122 -13.81 -1.10 -7.10
CA GLY A 122 -13.79 -2.03 -8.23
C GLY A 122 -14.64 -1.58 -9.42
N ARG A 123 -15.75 -0.85 -9.22
CA ARG A 123 -16.52 -0.28 -10.33
C ARG A 123 -15.72 0.79 -11.07
N SER A 124 -15.00 1.65 -10.34
CA SER A 124 -14.19 2.71 -10.95
C SER A 124 -13.00 2.19 -11.77
N LEU A 125 -12.50 0.99 -11.45
CA LEU A 125 -11.41 0.35 -12.20
C LEU A 125 -11.87 -0.28 -13.53
N ASP A 126 -13.17 -0.58 -13.65
CA ASP A 126 -13.79 -1.26 -14.80
C ASP A 126 -13.06 -2.52 -15.28
N ILE A 127 -12.41 -3.26 -14.38
CA ILE A 127 -11.71 -4.51 -14.72
C ILE A 127 -12.75 -5.63 -14.86
N PRO A 128 -12.89 -6.27 -16.04
CA PRO A 128 -13.81 -7.37 -16.21
C PRO A 128 -13.42 -8.54 -15.30
N ARG A 129 -14.40 -9.16 -14.63
CA ARG A 129 -14.15 -10.28 -13.68
C ARG A 129 -13.27 -11.40 -14.27
N ARG A 130 -13.39 -11.69 -15.57
CA ARG A 130 -12.58 -12.70 -16.27
C ARG A 130 -11.08 -12.38 -16.32
N LYS A 131 -10.70 -11.12 -16.12
CA LYS A 131 -9.30 -10.67 -16.08
C LYS A 131 -8.75 -10.59 -14.65
N LEU A 132 -9.63 -10.59 -13.63
CA LEU A 132 -9.19 -10.61 -12.24
C LEU A 132 -8.52 -11.95 -11.92
N LYS A 133 -7.49 -11.92 -11.08
CA LYS A 133 -6.85 -13.13 -10.59
C LYS A 133 -7.74 -13.77 -9.52
N LYS A 134 -8.10 -15.04 -9.69
CA LYS A 134 -8.87 -15.79 -8.70
C LYS A 134 -7.94 -16.37 -7.63
N GLY A 135 -8.17 -16.02 -6.37
CA GLY A 135 -7.63 -16.69 -5.18
C GLY A 135 -8.61 -17.73 -4.61
N GLU A 136 -8.29 -18.24 -3.42
CA GLU A 136 -9.14 -19.21 -2.72
C GLU A 136 -10.50 -18.62 -2.31
N LEU A 137 -10.48 -17.42 -1.72
CA LEU A 137 -11.68 -16.73 -1.20
C LEU A 137 -11.97 -15.40 -1.90
N HIS A 138 -10.99 -14.81 -2.55
CA HIS A 138 -11.06 -13.44 -3.11
C HIS A 138 -10.58 -13.38 -4.55
N TYR A 139 -10.91 -12.29 -5.22
CA TYR A 139 -10.29 -11.91 -6.49
C TYR A 139 -9.24 -10.83 -6.21
N PHE A 140 -8.13 -10.84 -6.94
CA PHE A 140 -7.09 -9.82 -6.87
C PHE A 140 -7.05 -9.01 -8.16
N TRP A 141 -6.73 -7.73 -8.03
CA TRP A 141 -6.78 -6.76 -9.12
C TRP A 141 -5.46 -6.03 -9.38
N LEU A 142 -4.51 -6.11 -8.44
CA LEU A 142 -3.14 -5.61 -8.60
C LEU A 142 -2.30 -6.58 -9.44
N THR A 143 -1.30 -6.06 -10.15
CA THR A 143 -0.35 -6.90 -10.90
C THR A 143 0.49 -7.79 -9.97
N GLU A 144 0.82 -9.00 -10.43
CA GLU A 144 1.73 -9.92 -9.73
C GLU A 144 3.21 -9.68 -10.13
N THR A 145 3.47 -8.83 -11.12
CA THR A 145 4.82 -8.57 -11.65
C THR A 145 5.24 -7.12 -11.41
N GLY A 146 6.48 -6.93 -10.92
CA GLY A 146 7.00 -5.59 -10.63
C GLY A 146 6.38 -4.99 -9.37
N SER A 147 6.38 -3.66 -9.26
CA SER A 147 5.73 -2.97 -8.15
C SER A 147 4.25 -2.73 -8.46
N PRO A 148 3.30 -3.27 -7.66
CA PRO A 148 1.87 -3.10 -7.92
C PRO A 148 1.40 -1.67 -7.71
N TYR A 149 2.08 -0.90 -6.87
CA TYR A 149 1.84 0.51 -6.68
C TYR A 149 3.06 1.20 -6.06
N ALA A 150 3.26 2.47 -6.40
CA ALA A 150 4.39 3.28 -5.94
C ALA A 150 4.02 4.76 -5.93
N TYR A 151 4.66 5.54 -5.07
CA TYR A 151 4.64 6.99 -5.24
C TYR A 151 5.58 7.39 -6.37
N GLU A 152 5.15 8.36 -7.16
CA GLU A 152 5.97 9.10 -8.11
C GLU A 152 5.75 10.60 -7.88
N VAL A 153 6.65 11.43 -8.42
CA VAL A 153 6.56 12.88 -8.34
C VAL A 153 6.49 13.47 -9.73
N ASP A 154 5.65 14.48 -9.91
CA ASP A 154 5.55 15.19 -11.17
C ASP A 154 6.65 16.24 -11.34
N ALA A 155 6.63 16.98 -12.46
CA ALA A 155 7.61 18.04 -12.72
C ALA A 155 7.54 19.21 -11.74
N ALA A 156 6.43 19.39 -11.03
CA ALA A 156 6.26 20.38 -9.98
C ALA A 156 6.72 19.86 -8.59
N GLY A 157 7.11 18.58 -8.50
CA GLY A 157 7.49 17.93 -7.26
C GLY A 157 6.30 17.43 -6.43
N GLU A 158 5.10 17.41 -7.01
CA GLU A 158 3.89 16.94 -6.33
C GLU A 158 3.81 15.41 -6.40
N ALA A 159 3.62 14.77 -5.25
CA ALA A 159 3.52 13.33 -5.16
C ALA A 159 2.14 12.83 -5.65
N PHE A 160 2.15 11.75 -6.43
CA PHE A 160 0.97 11.01 -6.85
C PHE A 160 1.21 9.50 -6.70
N LEU A 161 0.13 8.72 -6.61
CA LEU A 161 0.22 7.26 -6.51
C LEU A 161 -0.03 6.63 -7.88
N VAL A 162 0.92 5.80 -8.33
CA VAL A 162 0.75 4.95 -9.50
C VAL A 162 0.29 3.57 -9.05
N ILE A 163 -0.67 2.99 -9.77
CA ILE A 163 -1.19 1.65 -9.54
C ILE A 163 -1.17 0.86 -10.84
N ASN A 164 -0.60 -0.34 -10.80
CA ASN A 164 -0.54 -1.27 -11.91
C ASN A 164 -1.49 -2.44 -11.66
N THR A 165 -2.42 -2.67 -12.58
CA THR A 165 -3.47 -3.68 -12.42
C THR A 165 -3.12 -4.99 -13.13
N VAL A 166 -3.79 -6.05 -12.71
CA VAL A 166 -3.64 -7.41 -13.26
C VAL A 166 -3.96 -7.49 -14.76
N ASP A 167 -4.77 -6.57 -15.29
CA ASP A 167 -5.10 -6.51 -16.70
C ASP A 167 -4.20 -5.59 -17.54
N GLY A 168 -3.11 -5.11 -16.94
CA GLY A 168 -2.09 -4.30 -17.60
C GLY A 168 -2.41 -2.81 -17.68
N GLN A 169 -3.47 -2.35 -17.03
CA GLN A 169 -3.75 -0.92 -16.92
C GLN A 169 -2.87 -0.26 -15.86
N ARG A 170 -2.55 1.00 -16.09
CA ARG A 170 -1.82 1.85 -15.16
C ARG A 170 -2.68 3.06 -14.83
N PHE A 171 -2.98 3.22 -13.54
CA PHE A 171 -3.75 4.34 -13.02
C PHE A 171 -2.84 5.29 -12.24
N THR A 172 -3.11 6.59 -12.37
CA THR A 172 -2.51 7.65 -11.57
C THR A 172 -3.58 8.18 -10.63
N VAL A 173 -3.26 8.28 -9.35
CA VAL A 173 -4.18 8.76 -8.30
C VAL A 173 -3.66 10.07 -7.74
N ASP A 174 -4.51 11.08 -7.82
CA ASP A 174 -4.30 12.36 -7.15
C ASP A 174 -4.52 12.19 -5.64
N LEU A 175 -3.45 12.35 -4.87
CA LEU A 175 -3.48 12.16 -3.42
C LEU A 175 -4.22 13.28 -2.67
N LYS A 176 -4.40 14.46 -3.27
CA LYS A 176 -5.13 15.58 -2.68
C LYS A 176 -6.64 15.35 -2.75
N HIS A 177 -7.11 14.79 -3.87
CA HIS A 177 -8.54 14.60 -4.13
C HIS A 177 -9.02 13.15 -3.98
N GLY A 178 -8.10 12.19 -3.93
CA GLY A 178 -8.38 10.76 -3.81
C GLY A 178 -9.02 10.13 -5.05
N THR A 179 -8.93 10.80 -6.19
CA THR A 179 -9.51 10.38 -7.48
C THR A 179 -8.42 10.00 -8.47
N PHE A 180 -8.79 9.32 -9.56
CA PHE A 180 -7.86 9.19 -10.68
C PHE A 180 -7.53 10.57 -11.25
N SER A 181 -6.27 10.80 -11.58
CA SER A 181 -5.85 11.96 -12.35
C SER A 181 -6.36 11.79 -13.78
N GLU A 182 -6.87 12.87 -14.39
CA GLU A 182 -7.16 12.85 -15.82
C GLU A 182 -5.86 12.58 -16.58
N GLN A 183 -5.90 11.64 -17.52
CA GLN A 183 -4.78 11.41 -18.42
C GLN A 183 -4.64 12.65 -19.32
N SER A 184 -3.61 13.45 -19.08
CA SER A 184 -3.16 14.53 -19.97
C SER A 184 -2.53 13.97 -21.25
#